data_AF-A0A956Y7T9-F1
#
_entry.id   AF-A0A956Y7T9-F1
#
_cell.length_a   1.000
_cell.length_b   1.000
_cell.length_c   1.000
_cell.angle_alpha   90.00
_cell.angle_beta   90.00
_cell.angle_gamma   90.00
#
_symmetry.space_group_name_H-M   'P 1'
#
loop_
_entity.id
_entity.type
_entity.pdbx_description
1 polymer ?
#
loop_
_entity_poly.entity_id
_entity_poly.type
_entity_poly.pdbx_seq_one_letter_code
_entity_poly.pdbx_strand_id
1 'polypeptide(L)'
;DQKTLYDLANKVMFETGVPVPQYGKHKLFDGRTGEAFDNHVAVGFVHMLKLAHLVEDKAHARSTGPYSLVTQQPLGGKAQFGGQRFGEMEVWALEAYGAAYTLQEMLTVKSDDVQGRVKTYESIVKGEPIEEPGIPTSFRVLVKELQSLGLSVEAITTSGDIIRFGKDEEQARRHGPETGLMGLARGASQRPEMRATEVEEIEPETGD
;
A
#
# COMPACT_ATOMS: atom_id res chain seq x y z
N ASP A 1 -52.52 -49.88 -21.63
CA ASP A 1 -51.13 -50.21 -21.27
C ASP A 1 -50.20 -49.05 -21.54
N GLN A 2 -49.27 -48.81 -20.62
CA GLN A 2 -48.28 -47.73 -20.74
C GLN A 2 -47.40 -47.94 -21.98
N LYS A 3 -47.05 -49.20 -22.29
CA LYS A 3 -46.24 -49.59 -23.43
C LYS A 3 -46.85 -49.21 -24.78
N THR A 4 -48.15 -49.43 -24.97
CA THR A 4 -48.86 -49.02 -26.19
C THR A 4 -48.97 -47.50 -26.34
N LEU A 5 -49.04 -46.77 -25.23
CA LEU A 5 -48.99 -45.30 -25.25
C LEU A 5 -47.62 -44.79 -25.69
N TYR A 6 -46.53 -45.44 -25.26
CA TYR A 6 -45.16 -45.13 -25.68
C TYR A 6 -44.96 -45.35 -27.18
N ASP A 7 -45.41 -46.49 -27.70
CA ASP A 7 -45.27 -46.83 -29.12
C ASP A 7 -46.07 -45.87 -30.02
N LEU A 8 -47.27 -45.47 -29.61
CA LEU A 8 -48.11 -44.52 -30.35
C LEU A 8 -47.48 -43.12 -30.38
N ALA A 9 -46.96 -42.66 -29.25
CA ALA A 9 -46.33 -41.36 -29.11
C ALA A 9 -45.02 -41.26 -29.91
N ASN A 10 -44.22 -42.32 -29.97
CA ASN A 10 -43.05 -42.38 -30.86
C ASN A 10 -43.45 -42.30 -32.34
N LYS A 11 -44.54 -42.97 -32.74
CA LYS A 11 -45.03 -42.93 -34.12
C LYS A 11 -45.48 -41.52 -34.53
N VAL A 12 -46.25 -40.83 -33.69
CA VAL A 12 -46.68 -39.44 -33.93
C VAL A 12 -45.48 -38.48 -33.98
N MET A 13 -44.45 -38.71 -33.17
CA MET A 13 -43.20 -37.93 -33.23
C MET A 13 -42.49 -38.06 -34.58
N PHE A 14 -42.36 -39.29 -35.11
CA PHE A 14 -41.74 -39.50 -36.42
C PHE A 14 -42.54 -38.89 -37.57
N GLU A 15 -43.87 -38.85 -37.45
CA GLU A 15 -44.76 -38.28 -38.47
C GLU A 15 -44.82 -36.75 -38.44
N THR A 16 -44.77 -36.14 -37.25
CA THR A 16 -44.95 -34.68 -37.07
C THR A 16 -43.64 -33.92 -36.89
N GLY A 17 -42.53 -34.62 -36.60
CA GLY A 17 -41.25 -34.00 -36.24
C GLY A 17 -41.26 -33.29 -34.88
N VAL A 18 -42.36 -33.40 -34.12
CA VAL A 18 -42.52 -32.79 -32.79
C VAL A 18 -42.21 -33.87 -31.74
N PRO A 19 -41.14 -33.72 -30.94
CA PRO A 19 -40.80 -34.72 -29.92
C PRO A 19 -41.88 -34.78 -28.86
N VAL A 20 -42.40 -35.99 -28.62
CA VAL A 20 -43.27 -36.26 -27.48
C VAL A 20 -42.47 -36.06 -26.18
N PRO A 21 -43.09 -35.59 -25.07
CA PRO A 21 -42.40 -35.24 -23.81
C PRO A 21 -41.73 -36.39 -23.05
N GLN A 22 -41.40 -37.50 -23.71
CA GLN A 22 -40.90 -38.73 -23.10
C GLN A 22 -39.42 -38.66 -22.70
N TYR A 23 -38.64 -37.74 -23.28
CA TYR A 23 -37.19 -37.65 -23.06
C TYR A 23 -36.75 -36.45 -22.21
N GLY A 24 -37.68 -35.67 -21.64
CA GLY A 24 -37.36 -34.48 -20.82
C GLY A 24 -36.60 -33.38 -21.59
N LYS A 25 -36.61 -33.42 -22.93
CA LYS A 25 -35.95 -32.48 -23.83
C LYS A 25 -36.98 -31.74 -24.69
N HIS A 26 -36.76 -30.45 -24.88
CA HIS A 26 -37.62 -29.53 -25.63
C HIS A 26 -36.82 -28.77 -26.70
N LYS A 27 -37.50 -28.35 -27.77
CA LYS A 27 -36.91 -27.46 -28.79
C LYS A 27 -36.86 -26.05 -28.22
N LEU A 28 -35.65 -25.48 -28.09
CA LEU A 28 -35.44 -24.10 -27.68
C LEU A 28 -35.11 -23.24 -28.90
N PHE A 29 -35.35 -21.94 -28.77
CA PHE A 29 -35.00 -20.93 -29.77
C PHE A 29 -34.04 -19.93 -29.13
N ASP A 30 -33.05 -19.46 -29.88
CA ASP A 30 -32.14 -18.43 -29.43
C ASP A 30 -32.88 -17.09 -29.33
N GLY A 31 -32.93 -16.51 -28.13
CA GLY A 31 -33.59 -15.24 -27.87
C GLY A 31 -32.93 -14.02 -28.55
N ARG A 32 -31.73 -14.16 -29.10
CA ARG A 32 -31.05 -13.09 -29.85
C ARG A 32 -31.36 -13.11 -31.35
N THR A 33 -31.45 -14.29 -31.96
CA THR A 33 -31.57 -14.46 -33.43
C THR A 33 -32.95 -14.95 -33.87
N GLY A 34 -33.69 -15.65 -33.00
CA GLY A 34 -34.97 -16.27 -33.32
C GLY A 34 -34.86 -17.64 -34.00
N GLU A 35 -33.64 -18.12 -34.28
CA GLU A 35 -33.41 -19.44 -34.87
C GLU A 35 -33.53 -20.55 -33.82
N ALA A 36 -33.89 -21.75 -34.26
CA ALA A 36 -33.95 -22.91 -33.38
C ALA A 36 -32.54 -23.46 -33.11
N PHE A 37 -32.28 -23.93 -31.89
CA PHE A 37 -31.04 -24.67 -31.62
C PHE A 37 -31.01 -26.00 -32.41
N ASP A 38 -29.84 -26.38 -32.90
CA ASP A 38 -29.64 -27.60 -33.71
C ASP A 38 -30.10 -28.88 -32.99
N ASN A 39 -29.96 -28.91 -31.67
CA ASN A 39 -30.29 -30.05 -30.82
C ASN A 39 -31.34 -29.70 -29.77
N HIS A 40 -32.18 -30.68 -29.43
CA HIS A 40 -33.16 -30.55 -28.35
C HIS A 40 -32.47 -30.50 -26.97
N VAL A 41 -32.87 -29.55 -26.13
CA VAL A 41 -32.24 -29.24 -24.84
C VAL A 41 -33.10 -29.76 -23.69
N ALA A 42 -32.49 -30.33 -22.65
CA ALA A 42 -33.21 -30.75 -21.45
C ALA A 42 -33.66 -29.52 -20.64
N VAL A 43 -34.95 -29.41 -20.40
CA VAL A 43 -35.55 -28.28 -19.67
C VAL A 43 -36.39 -28.85 -18.54
N GLY A 44 -36.24 -28.28 -17.35
CA GLY A 44 -37.00 -28.70 -16.18
C GLY A 44 -36.94 -27.67 -15.07
N PHE A 45 -37.71 -27.92 -14.01
CA PHE A 45 -37.71 -27.08 -12.83
C PHE A 45 -36.60 -27.54 -11.88
N VAL A 46 -35.59 -26.69 -11.70
CA VAL A 46 -34.50 -26.92 -10.74
C VAL A 46 -34.72 -25.99 -9.56
N HIS A 47 -34.76 -26.56 -8.34
CA HIS A 47 -34.75 -25.77 -7.13
C HIS A 47 -33.31 -25.29 -6.87
N MET A 48 -33.05 -24.01 -7.11
CA MET A 48 -31.74 -23.39 -6.86
C MET A 48 -31.76 -22.64 -5.53
N LEU A 49 -30.78 -22.93 -4.69
CA LEU A 49 -30.56 -22.22 -3.43
C LEU A 49 -29.56 -21.08 -3.64
N LYS A 50 -29.92 -19.88 -3.21
CA LYS A 50 -28.99 -18.73 -3.17
C LYS A 50 -28.24 -18.76 -1.84
N LEU A 51 -26.92 -18.96 -1.91
CA LEU A 51 -26.05 -18.86 -0.74
C LEU A 51 -25.75 -17.39 -0.41
N ALA A 52 -25.55 -17.09 0.87
CA ALA A 52 -25.30 -15.73 1.38
C ALA A 52 -23.87 -15.20 1.10
N HIS A 53 -23.18 -15.72 0.08
CA HIS A 53 -21.82 -15.31 -0.27
C HIS A 53 -21.83 -14.38 -1.48
N LEU A 54 -22.31 -13.16 -1.28
CA LEU A 54 -22.37 -12.16 -2.34
C LEU A 54 -21.03 -11.44 -2.52
N VAL A 55 -20.78 -10.96 -3.73
CA VAL A 55 -19.58 -10.18 -4.07
C VAL A 55 -19.56 -8.86 -3.30
N GLU A 56 -20.72 -8.25 -3.07
CA GLU A 56 -20.88 -7.03 -2.28
C GLU A 56 -20.26 -7.15 -0.89
N ASP A 57 -20.43 -8.32 -0.25
CA ASP A 57 -19.86 -8.61 1.07
C ASP A 57 -18.36 -8.92 1.03
N LYS A 58 -17.81 -9.28 -0.12
CA LYS A 58 -16.41 -9.73 -0.28
C LYS A 58 -15.48 -8.68 -0.89
N ALA A 59 -15.99 -7.80 -1.74
CA ALA A 59 -15.19 -6.75 -2.34
C ALA A 59 -14.70 -5.78 -1.26
N HIS A 60 -13.40 -5.49 -1.28
CA HIS A 60 -12.75 -4.57 -0.35
C HIS A 60 -11.58 -3.87 -1.05
N ALA A 61 -11.47 -2.58 -0.85
CA ALA A 61 -10.39 -1.76 -1.39
C ALA A 61 -9.93 -0.78 -0.31
N ARG A 62 -8.63 -0.50 -0.32
CA ARG A 62 -7.99 0.44 0.61
C ARG A 62 -6.96 1.27 -0.15
N SER A 63 -7.03 2.59 0.03
CA SER A 63 -6.00 3.54 -0.39
C SER A 63 -5.17 3.98 0.83
N THR A 64 -5.81 4.66 1.78
CA THR A 64 -5.25 5.04 3.08
C THR A 64 -6.19 4.57 4.20
N GLY A 65 -5.73 4.59 5.45
CA GLY A 65 -6.55 4.10 6.56
C GLY A 65 -5.81 4.07 7.90
N PRO A 66 -6.39 3.46 8.93
CA PRO A 66 -5.77 3.38 10.25
C PRO A 66 -4.57 2.42 10.28
N TYR A 67 -3.65 2.70 11.20
CA TYR A 67 -2.41 1.95 11.40
C TYR A 67 -2.29 1.49 12.85
N SER A 68 -1.54 0.41 13.06
CA SER A 68 -1.17 -0.09 14.38
C SER A 68 -0.32 0.95 15.14
N LEU A 69 -0.59 1.11 16.44
CA LEU A 69 0.16 2.05 17.29
C LEU A 69 1.64 1.65 17.42
N VAL A 70 1.92 0.34 17.50
CA VAL A 70 3.26 -0.18 17.78
C VAL A 70 4.06 -0.35 16.49
N THR A 71 3.54 -1.16 15.56
CA THR A 71 4.27 -1.53 14.34
C THR A 71 4.11 -0.53 13.21
N GLN A 72 3.19 0.43 13.33
CA GLN A 72 2.85 1.39 12.26
C GLN A 72 2.37 0.75 10.95
N GLN A 73 2.09 -0.56 10.96
CA GLN A 73 1.55 -1.28 9.80
C GLN A 73 0.03 -1.06 9.65
N PRO A 74 -0.50 -1.14 8.42
CA PRO A 74 -1.95 -1.15 8.16
C PRO A 74 -2.69 -2.16 9.03
N LEU A 75 -3.79 -1.75 9.66
CA LEU A 75 -4.65 -2.69 10.41
C LEU A 75 -5.25 -3.75 9.47
N GLY A 76 -5.57 -4.93 10.00
CA GLY A 76 -6.23 -6.00 9.26
C GLY A 76 -7.76 -5.94 9.31
N GLY A 77 -8.41 -6.56 8.33
CA GLY A 77 -9.85 -6.82 8.32
C GLY A 77 -10.71 -5.77 7.60
N LYS A 78 -11.73 -6.24 6.87
CA LYS A 78 -12.64 -5.39 6.07
C LYS A 78 -13.34 -4.32 6.92
N ALA A 79 -13.77 -4.67 8.14
CA ALA A 79 -14.50 -3.75 9.02
C ALA A 79 -13.67 -2.54 9.51
N GLN A 80 -12.33 -2.65 9.51
CA GLN A 80 -11.41 -1.60 9.95
C GLN A 80 -10.76 -0.87 8.77
N PHE A 81 -11.34 -0.99 7.58
CA PHE A 81 -10.72 -0.56 6.32
C PHE A 81 -9.27 -1.06 6.22
N GLY A 82 -9.09 -2.35 6.56
CA GLY A 82 -7.79 -2.97 6.72
C GLY A 82 -7.04 -3.15 5.41
N GLY A 83 -5.71 -3.22 5.49
CA GLY A 83 -4.85 -3.53 4.34
C GLY A 83 -4.88 -5.02 4.02
N GLN A 84 -4.47 -5.35 2.80
CA GLN A 84 -4.20 -6.74 2.43
C GLN A 84 -2.86 -7.17 3.05
N ARG A 85 -2.81 -8.41 3.53
CA ARG A 85 -1.54 -8.99 3.97
C ARG A 85 -0.70 -9.33 2.75
N PHE A 86 0.49 -8.73 2.69
CA PHE A 86 1.56 -9.18 1.81
C PHE A 86 2.45 -10.12 2.64
N GLY A 87 2.39 -11.41 2.35
CA GLY A 87 3.05 -12.45 3.13
C GLY A 87 4.40 -12.85 2.55
N GLU A 88 5.03 -13.82 3.23
CA GLU A 88 6.33 -14.36 2.85
C GLU A 88 6.30 -15.02 1.46
N MET A 89 5.20 -15.72 1.12
CA MET A 89 5.04 -16.33 -0.20
C MET A 89 4.97 -15.29 -1.32
N GLU A 90 4.33 -14.14 -1.08
CA GLU A 90 4.28 -13.06 -2.05
C GLU A 90 5.62 -12.31 -2.15
N VAL A 91 6.38 -12.20 -1.06
CA VAL A 91 7.76 -11.70 -1.08
C VAL A 91 8.62 -12.58 -2.00
N TRP A 92 8.59 -13.90 -1.83
CA TRP A 92 9.33 -14.84 -2.69
C TRP A 92 8.95 -14.69 -4.16
N ALA A 93 7.67 -14.44 -4.45
CA ALA A 93 7.23 -14.21 -5.81
C ALA A 93 7.93 -12.98 -6.41
N LEU A 94 7.95 -11.84 -5.71
CA LEU A 94 8.62 -10.62 -6.20
C LEU A 94 10.14 -10.77 -6.31
N GLU A 95 10.76 -11.48 -5.37
CA GLU A 95 12.19 -11.79 -5.41
C GLU A 95 12.54 -12.63 -6.64
N ALA A 96 11.74 -13.67 -6.94
CA ALA A 96 11.94 -14.52 -8.11
C ALA A 96 11.80 -13.75 -9.44
N TYR A 97 10.92 -12.74 -9.48
CA TYR A 97 10.81 -11.83 -10.64
C TYR A 97 11.94 -10.79 -10.73
N GLY A 98 12.76 -10.63 -9.69
CA GLY A 98 13.76 -9.57 -9.62
C GLY A 98 13.15 -8.17 -9.45
N ALA A 99 11.92 -8.08 -8.93
CA ALA A 99 11.18 -6.82 -8.78
C ALA A 99 11.58 -6.05 -7.51
N ALA A 100 12.87 -5.68 -7.41
CA ALA A 100 13.46 -5.10 -6.21
C ALA A 100 12.77 -3.81 -5.74
N TYR A 101 12.49 -2.87 -6.65
CA TYR A 101 11.80 -1.61 -6.32
C TYR A 101 10.37 -1.83 -5.86
N THR A 102 9.64 -2.77 -6.48
CA THR A 102 8.27 -3.09 -6.05
C THR A 102 8.27 -3.73 -4.67
N LEU A 103 9.21 -4.64 -4.40
CA LEU A 103 9.34 -5.26 -3.08
C LEU A 103 9.70 -4.21 -2.02
N GLN A 104 10.66 -3.33 -2.32
CA GLN A 104 11.02 -2.22 -1.43
C GLN A 104 9.82 -1.33 -1.14
N GLU A 105 9.05 -0.94 -2.17
CA GLU A 105 7.86 -0.10 -2.03
C GLU A 105 6.80 -0.76 -1.14
N MET A 106 6.56 -2.06 -1.30
CA MET A 106 5.62 -2.84 -0.49
C MET A 106 6.05 -2.91 0.99
N LEU A 107 7.35 -3.04 1.26
CA LEU A 107 7.89 -3.18 2.61
C LEU A 107 8.06 -1.84 3.35
N THR A 108 8.04 -0.71 2.64
CA THR A 108 8.36 0.62 3.19
C THR A 108 7.17 1.58 3.09
N VAL A 109 7.09 2.36 2.00
CA VAL A 109 6.13 3.48 1.81
C VAL A 109 4.68 3.05 1.78
N LYS A 110 4.39 1.79 1.39
CA LYS A 110 3.03 1.20 1.44
C LYS A 110 2.69 0.52 2.77
N SER A 111 3.65 0.39 3.68
CA SER A 111 3.50 -0.33 4.95
C SER A 111 3.74 0.57 6.16
N ASP A 112 4.97 0.67 6.65
CA ASP A 112 5.30 1.17 8.00
C ASP A 112 6.36 2.29 8.02
N ASP A 113 6.75 2.82 6.86
CA ASP A 113 7.53 4.06 6.79
C ASP A 113 6.59 5.27 7.01
N VAL A 114 6.55 5.76 8.25
CA VAL A 114 5.66 6.86 8.66
C VAL A 114 5.97 8.16 7.92
N GLN A 115 7.25 8.47 7.69
CA GLN A 115 7.64 9.70 6.99
C GLN A 115 7.50 9.51 5.47
N GLY A 116 7.96 8.37 4.95
CA GLY A 116 7.91 8.04 3.53
C GLY A 116 6.49 7.99 2.99
N ARG A 117 5.52 7.43 3.72
CA ARG A 117 4.12 7.35 3.24
C ARG A 117 3.45 8.72 3.09
N VAL A 118 3.72 9.66 4.01
CA VAL A 118 3.14 11.01 3.96
C VAL A 118 3.72 11.76 2.77
N LYS A 119 5.05 11.73 2.62
CA LYS A 119 5.72 12.34 1.47
C LYS A 119 5.28 11.72 0.14
N THR A 120 5.21 10.39 0.08
CA THR A 120 4.75 9.69 -1.13
C THR A 120 3.34 10.12 -1.52
N TYR A 121 2.43 10.25 -0.54
CA TYR A 121 1.09 10.76 -0.80
C TYR A 121 1.12 12.19 -1.36
N GLU A 122 1.92 13.08 -0.77
CA GLU A 122 2.08 14.45 -1.27
C GLU A 122 2.67 14.49 -2.68
N SER A 123 3.71 13.70 -2.96
CA SER A 123 4.34 13.60 -4.28
C SER A 123 3.35 13.11 -5.33
N ILE A 124 2.51 12.11 -5.00
CA ILE A 124 1.46 11.60 -5.90
C ILE A 124 0.43 12.69 -6.21
N VAL A 125 0.02 13.48 -5.20
CA VAL A 125 -0.95 14.57 -5.39
C VAL A 125 -0.35 15.71 -6.23
N LYS A 126 0.95 15.99 -6.08
CA LYS A 126 1.66 17.04 -6.82
C LYS A 126 2.15 16.58 -8.21
N GLY A 127 2.18 15.28 -8.48
CA GLY A 127 2.79 14.72 -9.69
C GLY A 127 4.32 14.78 -9.68
N GLU A 128 4.93 14.87 -8.49
CA GLU A 128 6.38 14.88 -8.29
C GLU A 128 6.93 13.45 -8.20
N PRO A 129 8.22 13.22 -8.50
CA PRO A 129 8.84 11.92 -8.29
C PRO A 129 8.81 11.52 -6.81
N ILE A 130 8.58 10.23 -6.57
CA ILE A 130 8.56 9.66 -5.21
C ILE A 130 9.99 9.65 -4.67
N GLU A 131 10.17 10.17 -3.45
CA GLU A 131 11.45 10.15 -2.74
C GLU A 131 11.87 8.72 -2.35
N GLU A 132 13.18 8.50 -2.14
CA GLU A 132 13.67 7.21 -1.69
C GLU A 132 13.12 6.83 -0.30
N PRO A 133 12.69 5.56 -0.11
CA PRO A 133 12.14 5.12 1.17
C PRO A 133 13.15 5.15 2.32
N GLY A 134 12.64 5.40 3.52
CA GLY A 134 13.42 5.36 4.76
C GLY A 134 13.47 3.98 5.40
N ILE A 135 13.96 3.96 6.65
CA ILE A 135 14.03 2.74 7.46
C ILE A 135 12.64 2.39 8.02
N PRO A 136 12.13 1.17 7.81
CA PRO A 136 10.87 0.68 8.36
C PRO A 136 10.75 0.86 9.87
N THR A 137 9.55 1.20 10.34
CA THR A 137 9.29 1.30 11.79
C THR A 137 9.39 -0.07 12.46
N SER A 138 8.94 -1.14 11.81
CA SER A 138 9.08 -2.52 12.32
C SER A 138 10.52 -2.90 12.63
N PHE A 139 11.48 -2.49 11.79
CA PHE A 139 12.89 -2.72 12.04
C PHE A 139 13.40 -1.94 13.26
N ARG A 140 12.96 -0.68 13.43
CA ARG A 140 13.28 0.12 14.62
C ARG A 140 12.75 -0.52 15.89
N VAL A 141 11.53 -1.06 15.85
CA VAL A 141 10.93 -1.81 16.97
C VAL A 141 11.76 -3.06 17.27
N LEU A 142 12.13 -3.84 16.26
CA LEU A 142 12.99 -5.02 16.41
C LEU A 142 14.31 -4.69 17.11
N VAL A 143 15.01 -3.63 16.70
CA VAL A 143 16.27 -3.22 17.34
C VAL A 143 16.06 -2.86 18.81
N LYS A 144 14.96 -2.19 19.14
CA LYS A 144 14.62 -1.85 20.53
C LYS A 144 14.26 -3.07 21.37
N GLU A 145 13.59 -4.05 20.78
CA GLU A 145 13.28 -5.32 21.44
C GLU A 145 14.55 -6.14 21.71
N LEU A 146 15.53 -6.13 20.81
CA LEU A 146 16.83 -6.77 21.06
C LEU A 146 17.63 -6.03 22.15
N GLN A 147 17.61 -4.69 22.14
CA GLN A 147 18.26 -3.87 23.17
C GLN A 147 17.64 -4.06 24.56
N SER A 148 16.33 -4.28 24.65
CA SER A 148 15.66 -4.53 25.94
C SER A 148 16.05 -5.88 26.55
N LEU A 149 16.50 -6.83 25.73
CA LEU A 149 17.09 -8.11 26.17
C LEU A 149 18.56 -7.98 26.60
N GLY A 150 19.16 -6.79 26.51
CA GLY A 150 20.56 -6.54 26.84
C GLY A 150 21.55 -6.81 25.68
N LEU A 151 21.05 -6.96 24.45
CA LEU A 151 21.90 -7.11 23.26
C LEU A 151 22.26 -5.73 22.68
N SER A 152 23.55 -5.47 22.49
CA SER A 152 24.01 -4.26 21.79
C SER A 152 23.92 -4.48 20.28
N VAL A 153 22.97 -3.80 19.63
CA VAL A 153 22.78 -3.82 18.17
C VAL A 153 23.05 -2.43 17.63
N GLU A 154 24.03 -2.32 16.74
CA GLU A 154 24.48 -1.09 16.11
C GLU A 154 24.68 -1.33 14.60
N ALA A 155 24.36 -0.34 13.77
CA ALA A 155 24.68 -0.40 12.34
C ALA A 155 25.97 0.37 12.08
N ILE A 156 26.90 -0.28 11.38
CA ILE A 156 28.20 0.29 11.03
C ILE A 156 28.19 0.56 9.53
N THR A 157 28.47 1.81 9.14
CA THR A 157 28.64 2.18 7.73
C THR A 157 30.01 1.76 7.23
N THR A 158 30.21 1.75 5.91
CA THR A 158 31.52 1.47 5.31
C THR A 158 32.61 2.44 5.77
N SER A 159 32.24 3.65 6.21
CA SER A 159 33.15 4.67 6.76
C SER A 159 33.55 4.42 8.22
N GLY A 160 32.96 3.42 8.88
CA GLY A 160 33.17 3.14 10.31
C GLY A 160 32.26 3.95 11.24
N ASP A 161 31.31 4.72 10.70
CA ASP A 161 30.36 5.49 11.50
C ASP A 161 29.28 4.57 12.08
N ILE A 162 28.98 4.78 13.38
CA ILE A 162 27.99 4.00 14.12
C ILE A 162 26.65 4.71 14.06
N ILE A 163 25.67 4.13 13.37
CA ILE A 163 24.30 4.60 13.34
C ILE A 163 23.55 4.00 14.53
N ARG A 164 23.11 4.89 15.44
CA ARG A 164 22.28 4.52 16.59
C ARG A 164 20.81 4.65 16.25
N PHE A 165 20.10 3.53 16.27
CA PHE A 165 18.65 3.49 16.12
C PHE A 165 17.99 3.97 17.44
N GLY A 166 17.77 5.28 17.58
CA GLY A 166 17.24 5.92 18.79
C GLY A 166 16.32 7.10 18.48
N LYS A 167 15.68 7.65 19.53
CA LYS A 167 14.82 8.86 19.44
C LYS A 167 15.60 10.13 19.01
N ASP A 168 16.91 10.03 18.89
CA ASP A 168 17.80 11.15 18.63
C ASP A 168 17.70 11.67 17.18
N GLU A 169 17.22 10.86 16.22
CA GLU A 169 16.94 11.35 14.86
C GLU A 169 15.79 12.39 14.82
N GLU A 170 14.81 12.29 15.72
CA GLU A 170 13.75 13.31 15.85
C GLU A 170 14.22 14.54 16.63
N GLN A 171 15.15 14.39 17.58
CA GLN A 171 15.73 15.52 18.32
C GLN A 171 16.77 16.31 17.49
N ALA A 172 17.49 15.66 16.58
CA ALA A 172 18.44 16.34 15.70
C ALA A 172 17.75 17.38 14.79
N ARG A 173 16.49 17.14 14.38
CA ARG A 173 15.67 18.09 13.61
C ARG A 173 15.02 19.20 14.45
N ARG A 174 15.12 19.17 15.79
CA ARG A 174 14.54 20.19 16.69
C ARG A 174 15.48 21.37 17.00
N HIS A 175 16.63 21.48 16.35
CA HIS A 175 17.36 22.73 16.30
C HIS A 175 16.81 23.60 15.15
N GLY A 176 15.60 24.14 15.35
CA GLY A 176 15.21 25.34 14.61
C GLY A 176 16.17 26.49 14.96
N PRO A 177 16.28 27.54 14.14
CA PRO A 177 17.04 28.73 14.54
C PRO A 177 16.53 29.18 15.90
N GLU A 178 17.42 29.53 16.83
CA GLU A 178 17.07 30.12 18.14
C GLU A 178 16.44 31.52 17.92
N THR A 179 15.24 31.56 17.36
CA THR A 179 14.39 32.74 17.28
C THR A 179 13.42 32.70 18.44
N GLY A 180 13.96 33.01 19.61
CA GLY A 180 13.21 33.19 20.84
C GLY A 180 13.97 34.15 21.74
N LEU A 181 13.26 34.78 22.67
CA LEU A 181 13.70 35.82 23.62
C LEU A 181 15.07 35.54 24.31
N MET A 182 15.53 34.29 24.32
CA MET A 182 16.78 33.81 24.88
C MET A 182 18.03 34.16 24.04
N GLY A 183 17.90 34.34 22.71
CA GLY A 183 19.00 34.79 21.85
C GLY A 183 19.35 36.28 22.05
N LEU A 184 18.35 37.10 22.38
CA LEU A 184 18.52 38.53 22.69
C LEU A 184 19.24 38.76 24.04
N ALA A 185 19.08 37.84 25.00
CA ALA A 185 19.72 37.95 26.30
C ALA A 185 21.23 37.71 26.28
N ARG A 186 21.74 36.92 25.32
CA ARG A 186 23.19 36.68 25.15
C ARG A 186 23.91 37.77 24.35
N GLY A 187 23.18 38.58 23.56
CA GLY A 187 23.75 39.72 22.84
C GLY A 187 24.06 40.94 23.73
N ALA A 188 23.49 40.99 24.93
CA ALA A 188 23.59 42.15 25.82
C ALA A 188 24.84 42.18 26.72
N SER A 189 25.68 41.13 26.73
CA SER A 189 26.83 41.01 27.62
C SER A 189 28.19 41.38 27.00
N GLN A 190 28.25 41.87 25.77
CA GLN A 190 29.49 42.36 25.16
C GLN A 190 29.43 43.88 24.98
N ARG A 191 30.03 44.61 25.93
CA ARG A 191 30.36 46.03 25.73
C ARG A 191 31.55 46.12 24.79
N PRO A 192 31.55 46.97 23.75
CA PRO A 192 32.75 47.21 22.96
C PRO A 192 33.69 48.14 23.75
N GLU A 193 34.93 47.71 23.95
CA GLU A 193 36.02 48.62 24.34
C GLU A 193 36.35 49.54 23.16
N MET A 194 36.36 50.85 23.39
CA MET A 194 36.86 51.83 22.42
C MET A 194 38.38 51.66 22.30
N ARG A 195 38.86 51.28 21.11
CA ARG A 195 40.28 51.43 20.75
C ARG A 195 40.51 52.87 20.25
N ALA A 196 41.46 53.54 20.89
CA ALA A 196 42.01 54.81 20.42
C ALA A 196 42.63 54.62 19.03
N THR A 197 42.23 55.46 18.08
CA THR A 197 42.88 55.58 16.77
C THR A 197 44.16 56.39 16.94
N GLU A 198 45.30 55.78 16.68
CA GLU A 198 46.57 56.47 16.49
C GLU A 198 46.49 57.33 15.23
N VAL A 199 46.98 58.57 15.35
CA VAL A 199 47.02 59.56 14.27
C VAL A 199 48.33 59.31 13.51
N GLU A 200 48.25 58.89 12.24
CA GLU A 200 49.41 58.89 11.34
C GLU A 200 49.63 60.31 10.81
N GLU A 201 50.81 60.86 11.09
CA GLU A 201 51.34 62.07 10.46
C GLU A 201 51.60 61.82 8.97
N ILE A 202 50.99 62.64 8.12
CA ILE A 202 51.26 62.67 6.68
C ILE A 202 52.18 63.85 6.41
N GLU A 203 53.42 63.60 5.99
CA GLU A 203 54.32 64.64 5.50
C GLU A 203 53.84 65.19 4.14
N PRO A 204 54.01 66.49 3.87
CA PRO A 204 53.58 67.09 2.62
C PRO A 204 54.59 66.82 1.49
N GLU A 205 54.21 66.01 0.50
CA GLU A 205 54.96 65.97 -0.76
C GLU A 205 54.78 67.27 -1.55
N THR A 206 55.92 67.79 -1.98
CA THR A 206 56.10 69.04 -2.72
C THR A 206 55.81 68.81 -4.20
N GLY A 207 55.28 69.83 -4.88
CA GLY A 207 54.68 69.72 -6.21
C GLY A 207 55.62 69.47 -7.39
N ASP A 208 54.98 69.09 -8.50
CA ASP A 208 55.01 69.74 -9.83
C ASP A 208 53.68 69.45 -10.55
#